data_AF-A0A9D7ND21-F1
#
_entry.id   AF-A0A9D7ND21-F1
#
_cell.length_a   1.000
_cell.length_b   1.000
_cell.length_c   1.000
_cell.angle_alpha   90.00
_cell.angle_beta   90.00
_cell.angle_gamma   90.00
#
_symmetry.space_group_name_H-M   'P 1'
#
loop_
_entity.id
_entity.type
_entity.pdbx_description
1 polymer ?
#
loop_
_entity_poly.entity_id
_entity_poly.type
_entity_poly.pdbx_seq_one_letter_code
_entity_poly.pdbx_strand_id
1 'polypeptide(L)'
;MAKFIATRTKQELTNAFFRRFKSDLDNLPVLDTLFPATGLLLRRIDTDIYFFDKYIDDLRVHFIKDLERMPTGLRELVVADRSRLRAGERLWMADLLQVSQMFLDGFGVKESLDYLASDQTQMFSKLREISDNPTEYRKVANLSAAFRTTQLLVQAVQVAPEASTLRSEGGSPENIWIAPDKLYRALNDPVTRDLILGLLYQQGIQINFANSEAQPVPFREILNGVKSEVPKLEQFKTAFNDLVSDLRQTQFSMKEVQTLNPQDQSKMATYYRLFDAAFGAFQAGMKIKNLIAGPKMNDENKLFFVIRQLSELNMHLRSKAYGSAVINVGNVVDTLSWKLLTNQRKSLKAGKPVTETVSFSSYFWRYGSFMAAVAEAQNSDEVAYAIERIALPPGSAAMKKSSSFSLMINAYGGISSGVEFLGQGIGEQREAKGLLAPWAPLGFDLSFGNKKGNASTGFFFPLLDVGALAAFPGGLPASAFYSFQPYPGDARSSEVEQHHRTGLPWFWVFKGGTA
;
A
#
# COMPACT_ATOMS: atom_id res chain seq x y z
N MET A 1 -28.83 -6.96 35.86
CA MET A 1 -29.29 -5.79 35.06
C MET A 1 -28.20 -5.21 34.17
N ALA A 2 -27.07 -4.71 34.69
CA ALA A 2 -25.98 -4.14 33.88
C ALA A 2 -25.42 -5.11 32.80
N LYS A 3 -25.20 -6.39 33.14
CA LYS A 3 -24.76 -7.42 32.18
C LYS A 3 -25.77 -7.63 31.03
N PHE A 4 -27.07 -7.60 31.33
CA PHE A 4 -28.13 -7.74 30.33
C PHE A 4 -28.21 -6.52 29.39
N ILE A 5 -28.10 -5.30 29.94
CA ILE A 5 -28.06 -4.06 29.16
C ILE A 5 -26.82 -4.07 28.25
N ALA A 6 -25.65 -4.42 28.77
CA ALA A 6 -24.42 -4.51 27.98
C ALA A 6 -24.55 -5.50 26.81
N THR A 7 -25.10 -6.69 27.04
CA THR A 7 -25.35 -7.68 25.98
C THR A 7 -26.34 -7.17 24.94
N ARG A 8 -27.44 -6.51 25.34
CA ARG A 8 -28.41 -5.95 24.40
C ARG A 8 -27.84 -4.80 23.57
N THR A 9 -27.11 -3.88 24.20
CA THR A 9 -26.43 -2.78 23.49
C THR A 9 -25.40 -3.31 22.48
N LYS A 10 -24.63 -4.35 22.84
CA LYS A 10 -23.69 -5.01 21.92
C LYS A 10 -24.42 -5.61 20.70
N GLN A 11 -25.54 -6.31 20.92
CA GLN A 11 -26.36 -6.86 19.84
C GLN A 11 -26.91 -5.76 18.91
N GLU A 12 -27.44 -4.67 19.47
CA GLU A 12 -27.99 -3.55 18.68
C GLU A 12 -26.92 -2.87 17.84
N LEU A 13 -25.74 -2.62 18.41
CA LEU A 13 -24.62 -1.99 17.70
C LEU A 13 -24.05 -2.89 16.60
N THR A 14 -23.97 -4.19 16.85
CA THR A 14 -23.58 -5.19 15.86
C THR A 14 -24.56 -5.20 14.70
N ASN A 15 -25.87 -5.25 14.99
CA ASN A 15 -26.93 -5.18 13.99
C ASN A 15 -26.87 -3.87 13.19
N ALA A 16 -26.63 -2.74 13.86
CA ALA A 16 -26.48 -1.45 13.22
C ALA A 16 -25.26 -1.40 12.28
N PHE A 17 -24.14 -2.01 12.69
CA PHE A 17 -22.95 -2.14 11.83
C PHE A 17 -23.25 -2.94 10.56
N PHE A 18 -23.87 -4.12 10.66
CA PHE A 18 -24.16 -4.94 9.48
C PHE A 18 -25.21 -4.33 8.56
N ARG A 19 -26.25 -3.71 9.12
CA ARG A 19 -27.20 -2.90 8.33
C ARG A 19 -26.48 -1.79 7.58
N ARG A 20 -25.51 -1.14 8.24
CA ARG A 20 -24.71 -0.09 7.61
C ARG A 20 -23.78 -0.65 6.54
N PHE A 21 -23.13 -1.78 6.79
CA PHE A 21 -22.23 -2.43 5.84
C PHE A 21 -22.98 -2.83 4.57
N LYS A 22 -24.13 -3.51 4.71
CA LYS A 22 -25.03 -3.82 3.59
C LYS A 22 -25.44 -2.55 2.84
N SER A 23 -25.91 -1.54 3.56
CA SER A 23 -26.31 -0.26 2.95
C SER A 23 -25.15 0.39 2.18
N ASP A 24 -23.93 0.36 2.70
CA ASP A 24 -22.79 0.94 2.03
C ASP A 24 -22.41 0.11 0.78
N LEU A 25 -22.45 -1.23 0.83
CA LEU A 25 -22.25 -2.09 -0.35
C LEU A 25 -23.28 -1.82 -1.46
N ASP A 26 -24.55 -1.63 -1.11
CA ASP A 26 -25.62 -1.36 -2.07
C ASP A 26 -25.53 0.04 -2.71
N ASN A 27 -24.95 1.01 -1.99
CA ASN A 27 -24.87 2.41 -2.44
C ASN A 27 -23.47 2.81 -2.97
N LEU A 28 -22.47 1.94 -2.83
CA LEU A 28 -21.09 2.16 -3.29
C LEU A 28 -20.68 1.00 -4.21
N PRO A 29 -20.84 1.14 -5.54
CA PRO A 29 -20.46 0.10 -6.50
C PRO A 29 -19.02 -0.40 -6.32
N VAL A 30 -18.12 0.47 -5.88
CA VAL A 30 -16.72 0.10 -5.64
C VAL A 30 -16.53 -0.86 -4.47
N LEU A 31 -17.29 -0.70 -3.38
CA LEU A 31 -17.23 -1.67 -2.29
C LEU A 31 -17.81 -3.00 -2.74
N ASP A 32 -18.85 -2.99 -3.57
CA ASP A 32 -19.43 -4.22 -4.13
C ASP A 32 -18.46 -4.94 -5.06
N THR A 33 -17.63 -4.22 -5.82
CA THR A 33 -16.55 -4.79 -6.63
C THR A 33 -15.45 -5.43 -5.79
N LEU A 34 -15.11 -4.84 -4.63
CA LEU A 34 -14.05 -5.38 -3.75
C LEU A 34 -14.53 -6.49 -2.84
N PHE A 35 -15.79 -6.41 -2.39
CA PHE A 35 -16.38 -7.35 -1.43
C PHE A 35 -17.62 -8.07 -2.01
N PRO A 36 -17.55 -8.65 -3.21
CA PRO A 36 -18.72 -9.20 -3.89
C PRO A 36 -19.30 -10.42 -3.16
N ALA A 37 -18.47 -11.30 -2.60
CA ALA A 37 -18.93 -12.48 -1.89
C ALA A 37 -19.69 -12.07 -0.62
N THR A 38 -19.13 -11.12 0.13
CA THR A 38 -19.75 -10.54 1.32
C THR A 38 -21.04 -9.81 1.00
N GLY A 39 -21.06 -9.01 -0.07
CA GLY A 39 -22.26 -8.32 -0.53
C GLY A 39 -23.40 -9.27 -0.87
N LEU A 40 -23.11 -10.36 -1.59
CA LEU A 40 -24.10 -11.40 -1.88
C LEU A 40 -24.66 -12.03 -0.60
N LEU A 41 -23.79 -12.37 0.36
CA LEU A 41 -24.23 -12.97 1.62
C LEU A 41 -25.09 -12.00 2.45
N LEU A 42 -24.66 -10.74 2.63
CA LEU A 42 -25.40 -9.75 3.40
C LEU A 42 -26.75 -9.37 2.77
N ARG A 43 -26.87 -9.45 1.44
CA ARG A 43 -28.15 -9.29 0.76
C ARG A 43 -29.11 -10.46 1.03
N ARG A 44 -28.59 -11.68 1.13
CA ARG A 44 -29.39 -12.90 1.43
C ARG A 44 -29.84 -13.00 2.88
N ILE A 45 -29.06 -12.49 3.84
CA ILE A 45 -29.37 -12.58 5.29
C ILE A 45 -30.61 -11.72 5.70
N ASP A 46 -31.19 -10.95 4.78
CA ASP A 46 -32.38 -10.09 4.96
C ASP A 46 -32.45 -9.32 6.31
N THR A 47 -33.62 -9.13 6.92
CA THR A 47 -33.84 -8.39 8.18
C THR A 47 -33.55 -9.23 9.43
N ASP A 48 -33.26 -10.53 9.27
CA ASP A 48 -32.93 -11.49 10.33
C ASP A 48 -31.45 -11.43 10.80
N ILE A 49 -30.83 -10.25 10.65
CA ILE A 49 -29.49 -9.91 11.19
C ILE A 49 -29.42 -10.16 12.72
N TYR A 50 -30.57 -10.28 13.39
CA TYR A 50 -30.68 -10.64 14.81
C TYR A 50 -30.03 -11.98 15.20
N PHE A 51 -29.75 -12.87 14.23
CA PHE A 51 -29.04 -14.13 14.45
C PHE A 51 -27.65 -14.15 13.84
N PHE A 52 -26.92 -13.04 13.94
CA PHE A 52 -25.56 -12.90 13.43
C PHE A 52 -24.62 -14.07 13.81
N ASP A 53 -24.72 -14.56 15.05
CA ASP A 53 -23.92 -15.69 15.56
C ASP A 53 -24.12 -16.97 14.71
N LYS A 54 -25.26 -17.12 14.02
CA LYS A 54 -25.53 -18.27 13.15
C LYS A 54 -24.85 -18.16 11.78
N TYR A 55 -24.43 -16.97 11.38
CA TYR A 55 -23.86 -16.69 10.06
C TYR A 55 -22.38 -16.34 10.11
N ILE A 56 -21.77 -16.34 11.30
CA ILE A 56 -20.40 -15.86 11.48
C ILE A 56 -19.37 -16.71 10.74
N ASP A 57 -19.57 -18.03 10.70
CA ASP A 57 -18.71 -18.94 9.96
C ASP A 57 -18.86 -18.72 8.44
N ASP A 58 -20.10 -18.54 7.96
CA ASP A 58 -20.35 -18.20 6.56
C ASP A 58 -19.74 -16.84 6.18
N LEU A 59 -19.89 -15.84 7.05
CA LEU A 59 -19.29 -14.52 6.85
C LEU A 59 -17.79 -14.61 6.78
N ARG A 60 -17.16 -15.36 7.69
CA ARG A 60 -15.72 -15.59 7.68
C ARG A 60 -15.25 -16.19 6.36
N VAL A 61 -15.96 -17.20 5.84
CA VAL A 61 -15.65 -17.80 4.54
C VAL A 61 -15.75 -16.78 3.40
N HIS A 62 -16.79 -15.93 3.40
CA HIS A 62 -16.97 -14.92 2.36
C HIS A 62 -15.97 -13.75 2.50
N PHE A 63 -15.60 -13.39 3.73
CA PHE A 63 -14.55 -12.42 4.00
C PHE A 63 -13.21 -12.89 3.44
N ILE A 64 -12.84 -14.14 3.71
CA ILE A 64 -11.61 -14.74 3.18
C ILE A 64 -11.63 -14.71 1.64
N LYS A 65 -12.73 -15.11 1.01
CA LYS A 65 -12.86 -15.07 -0.46
C LYS A 65 -12.64 -13.68 -1.05
N ASP A 66 -13.20 -12.66 -0.43
CA ASP A 66 -13.05 -11.28 -0.90
C ASP A 66 -11.62 -10.75 -0.66
N LEU A 67 -11.02 -11.06 0.51
CA LEU A 67 -9.64 -10.70 0.84
C LEU A 67 -8.63 -11.36 -0.11
N GLU A 68 -8.81 -12.64 -0.45
CA GLU A 68 -7.94 -13.38 -1.38
C GLU A 68 -8.08 -12.90 -2.83
N ARG A 69 -9.23 -12.33 -3.19
CA ARG A 69 -9.49 -11.73 -4.52
C ARG A 69 -9.02 -10.28 -4.63
N MET A 70 -8.42 -9.69 -3.60
CA MET A 70 -8.04 -8.26 -3.60
C MET A 70 -7.31 -7.79 -4.86
N PRO A 71 -6.28 -8.48 -5.39
CA PRO A 71 -5.63 -8.04 -6.63
C PRO A 71 -6.60 -7.93 -7.82
N THR A 72 -7.47 -8.93 -7.98
CA THR A 72 -8.49 -8.94 -9.04
C THR A 72 -9.53 -7.86 -8.84
N GLY A 73 -10.06 -7.69 -7.62
CA GLY A 73 -11.07 -6.65 -7.32
C GLY A 73 -10.50 -5.24 -7.55
N LEU A 74 -9.28 -4.98 -7.11
CA LEU A 74 -8.59 -3.72 -7.40
C LEU A 74 -8.38 -3.50 -8.89
N ARG A 75 -8.05 -4.57 -9.64
CA ARG A 75 -7.86 -4.48 -11.09
C ARG A 75 -9.15 -4.06 -11.76
N GLU A 76 -10.26 -4.70 -11.43
CA GLU A 76 -11.59 -4.38 -11.96
C GLU A 76 -11.93 -2.90 -11.73
N LEU A 77 -11.64 -2.37 -10.54
CA LEU A 77 -11.84 -0.96 -10.23
C LEU A 77 -10.96 -0.02 -11.05
N VAL A 78 -9.67 -0.32 -11.17
CA VAL A 78 -8.71 0.46 -11.97
C VAL A 78 -9.16 0.50 -13.43
N VAL A 79 -9.66 -0.62 -13.95
CA VAL A 79 -10.11 -0.73 -15.34
C VAL A 79 -11.45 -0.04 -15.59
N ALA A 80 -12.39 -0.19 -14.66
CA ALA A 80 -13.75 0.34 -14.78
C ALA A 80 -13.79 1.87 -14.63
N ASP A 81 -13.01 2.46 -13.71
CA ASP A 81 -13.10 3.89 -13.42
C ASP A 81 -11.93 4.71 -13.95
N ARG A 82 -12.08 5.16 -15.20
CA ARG A 82 -11.08 5.97 -15.91
C ARG A 82 -10.87 7.38 -15.31
N SER A 83 -11.78 7.88 -14.47
CA SER A 83 -11.76 9.27 -14.01
C SER A 83 -10.88 9.51 -12.78
N ARG A 84 -10.53 8.44 -12.06
CA ARG A 84 -9.97 8.53 -10.70
C ARG A 84 -8.46 8.33 -10.61
N LEU A 85 -7.85 7.77 -11.65
CA LEU A 85 -6.41 7.62 -11.80
C LEU A 85 -5.96 8.38 -13.04
N ARG A 86 -4.70 8.82 -13.05
CA ARG A 86 -4.10 9.31 -14.28
C ARG A 86 -4.10 8.19 -15.33
N ALA A 87 -4.28 8.56 -16.60
CA ALA A 87 -4.50 7.58 -17.64
C ALA A 87 -3.31 6.62 -17.77
N GLY A 88 -2.08 7.13 -17.72
CA GLY A 88 -0.88 6.28 -17.68
C GLY A 88 -0.77 5.39 -16.45
N GLU A 89 -1.12 5.90 -15.25
CA GLU A 89 -1.12 5.14 -13.99
C GLU A 89 -2.08 3.96 -14.03
N ARG A 90 -3.27 4.20 -14.59
CA ARG A 90 -4.28 3.17 -14.80
C ARG A 90 -3.77 1.98 -15.63
N LEU A 91 -3.03 2.25 -16.71
CA LEU A 91 -2.57 1.20 -17.63
C LEU A 91 -1.60 0.24 -16.95
N TRP A 92 -0.50 0.75 -16.38
CA TRP A 92 0.48 -0.12 -15.75
C TRP A 92 -0.04 -0.75 -14.46
N MET A 93 -0.89 -0.06 -13.70
CA MET A 93 -1.46 -0.62 -12.47
C MET A 93 -2.37 -1.82 -12.76
N ALA A 94 -3.20 -1.75 -13.81
CA ALA A 94 -4.05 -2.86 -14.20
C ALA A 94 -3.26 -4.12 -14.58
N ASP A 95 -2.08 -3.94 -15.19
CA ASP A 95 -1.19 -5.04 -15.56
C ASP A 95 -0.41 -5.59 -14.37
N LEU A 96 0.07 -4.73 -13.46
CA LEU A 96 0.73 -5.18 -12.24
C LEU A 96 -0.22 -5.93 -11.29
N LEU A 97 -1.48 -5.52 -11.19
CA LEU A 97 -2.49 -6.25 -10.42
C LEU A 97 -2.80 -7.62 -11.05
N GLN A 98 -2.78 -7.71 -12.38
CA GLN A 98 -2.88 -9.01 -13.05
C GLN A 98 -1.69 -9.91 -12.71
N VAL A 99 -0.47 -9.38 -12.74
CA VAL A 99 0.72 -10.13 -12.33
C VAL A 99 0.65 -10.53 -10.86
N SER A 100 0.16 -9.66 -9.98
CA SER A 100 -0.08 -9.99 -8.58
C SER A 100 -1.03 -11.18 -8.44
N GLN A 101 -2.13 -11.21 -9.19
CA GLN A 101 -3.03 -12.38 -9.24
C GLN A 101 -2.34 -13.63 -9.81
N MET A 102 -1.56 -13.51 -10.89
CA MET A 102 -0.82 -14.64 -11.45
C MET A 102 0.13 -15.27 -10.42
N PHE A 103 0.82 -14.45 -9.64
CA PHE A 103 1.65 -14.94 -8.54
C PHE A 103 0.86 -15.60 -7.43
N LEU A 104 -0.42 -15.29 -7.21
CA LEU A 104 -1.30 -16.02 -6.27
C LEU A 104 -1.77 -17.35 -6.87
N ASP A 105 -2.05 -17.37 -8.16
CA ASP A 105 -2.49 -18.56 -8.91
C ASP A 105 -1.34 -19.57 -9.12
N GLY A 106 -0.10 -19.18 -8.80
CA GLY A 106 1.06 -20.07 -8.80
C GLY A 106 1.95 -19.97 -10.04
N PHE A 107 1.70 -18.99 -10.91
CA PHE A 107 2.59 -18.69 -12.04
C PHE A 107 3.93 -18.13 -11.55
N GLY A 108 5.01 -18.43 -12.29
CA GLY A 108 6.35 -17.95 -11.98
C GLY A 108 6.66 -16.58 -12.58
N VAL A 109 7.89 -16.12 -12.36
CA VAL A 109 8.41 -14.87 -12.93
C VAL A 109 8.44 -14.92 -14.46
N LYS A 110 8.77 -16.06 -15.06
CA LYS A 110 8.82 -16.19 -16.52
C LYS A 110 7.44 -15.96 -17.15
N GLU A 111 6.41 -16.65 -16.66
CA GLU A 111 5.04 -16.52 -17.17
C GLU A 111 4.51 -15.10 -16.94
N SER A 112 4.84 -14.50 -15.80
CA SER A 112 4.48 -13.12 -15.48
C SER A 112 5.16 -12.10 -16.40
N LEU A 113 6.44 -12.31 -16.74
CA LEU A 113 7.18 -11.50 -17.71
C LEU A 113 6.64 -11.69 -19.13
N ASP A 114 6.30 -12.92 -19.52
CA ASP A 114 5.68 -13.20 -20.81
C ASP A 114 4.35 -12.45 -20.95
N TYR A 115 3.53 -12.40 -19.89
CA TYR A 115 2.34 -11.54 -19.84
C TYR A 115 2.71 -10.06 -20.01
N LEU A 116 3.61 -9.52 -19.19
CA LEU A 116 3.99 -8.09 -19.21
C LEU A 116 4.64 -7.63 -20.53
N ALA A 117 5.29 -8.54 -21.26
CA ALA A 117 5.88 -8.27 -22.56
C ALA A 117 4.87 -8.37 -23.72
N SER A 118 3.73 -9.02 -23.50
CA SER A 118 2.73 -9.32 -24.53
C SER A 118 1.92 -8.09 -24.98
N ASP A 119 1.34 -8.20 -26.17
CA ASP A 119 0.42 -7.21 -26.73
C ASP A 119 -0.93 -7.14 -25.99
N GLN A 120 -1.21 -8.11 -25.09
CA GLN A 120 -2.47 -8.20 -24.35
C GLN A 120 -2.54 -7.23 -23.16
N THR A 121 -1.38 -6.70 -22.72
CA THR A 121 -1.29 -5.74 -21.62
C THR A 121 -2.03 -4.45 -21.92
N GLN A 122 -2.54 -3.78 -20.89
CA GLN A 122 -3.12 -2.44 -21.07
C GLN A 122 -2.06 -1.41 -21.44
N MET A 123 -0.84 -1.54 -20.90
CA MET A 123 0.29 -0.69 -21.27
C MET A 123 0.57 -0.69 -22.77
N PHE A 124 0.36 -1.82 -23.45
CA PHE A 124 0.56 -1.91 -24.90
C PHE A 124 -0.71 -1.59 -25.68
N SER A 125 -1.79 -2.34 -25.43
CA SER A 125 -3.04 -2.27 -26.21
C SER A 125 -3.71 -0.90 -26.15
N LYS A 126 -3.50 -0.13 -25.07
CA LYS A 126 -4.11 1.18 -24.86
C LYS A 126 -3.10 2.32 -24.83
N LEU A 127 -1.84 2.09 -25.24
CA LEU A 127 -0.81 3.13 -25.25
C LEU A 127 -1.22 4.37 -26.07
N ARG A 128 -1.96 4.16 -27.16
CA ARG A 128 -2.49 5.24 -28.01
C ARG A 128 -3.55 6.08 -27.32
N GLU A 129 -4.25 5.58 -26.29
CA GLU A 129 -5.24 6.37 -25.55
C GLU A 129 -4.61 7.56 -24.79
N ILE A 130 -3.28 7.53 -24.59
CA ILE A 130 -2.55 8.55 -23.81
C ILE A 130 -1.51 9.31 -24.64
N SER A 131 -1.52 9.17 -25.97
CA SER A 131 -0.53 9.82 -26.86
C SER A 131 -0.54 11.34 -26.76
N ASP A 132 -1.69 11.93 -26.44
CA ASP A 132 -1.87 13.38 -26.31
C ASP A 132 -1.19 13.96 -25.06
N ASN A 133 -0.74 13.09 -24.14
CA ASN A 133 0.10 13.47 -23.00
C ASN A 133 1.50 12.86 -23.17
N PRO A 134 2.46 13.60 -23.76
CA PRO A 134 3.81 13.09 -24.06
C PRO A 134 4.55 12.55 -22.84
N THR A 135 4.29 13.12 -21.65
CA THR A 135 4.93 12.68 -20.41
C THR A 135 4.39 11.33 -19.94
N GLU A 136 3.08 11.11 -19.96
CA GLU A 136 2.49 9.82 -19.60
C GLU A 136 2.78 8.76 -20.66
N TYR A 137 2.62 9.09 -21.94
CA TYR A 137 2.97 8.22 -23.06
C TYR A 137 4.40 7.69 -22.91
N ARG A 138 5.38 8.58 -22.74
CA ARG A 138 6.79 8.20 -22.59
C ARG A 138 7.03 7.26 -21.41
N LYS A 139 6.36 7.49 -20.27
CA LYS A 139 6.50 6.64 -19.08
C LYS A 139 6.01 5.22 -19.36
N VAL A 140 4.80 5.10 -19.90
CA VAL A 140 4.18 3.78 -20.17
C VAL A 140 4.89 3.07 -21.32
N ALA A 141 5.25 3.78 -22.39
CA ALA A 141 6.01 3.23 -23.52
C ALA A 141 7.36 2.67 -23.05
N ASN A 142 8.11 3.43 -22.25
CA ASN A 142 9.39 2.98 -21.72
C ASN A 142 9.25 1.80 -20.75
N LEU A 143 8.19 1.75 -19.95
CA LEU A 143 7.94 0.63 -19.05
C LEU A 143 7.59 -0.64 -19.83
N SER A 144 6.73 -0.55 -20.83
CA SER A 144 6.41 -1.67 -21.72
C SER A 144 7.65 -2.16 -22.48
N ALA A 145 8.46 -1.25 -23.02
CA ALA A 145 9.71 -1.57 -23.69
C ALA A 145 10.73 -2.23 -22.74
N ALA A 146 10.80 -1.78 -21.49
CA ALA A 146 11.62 -2.39 -20.45
C ALA A 146 11.19 -3.83 -20.14
N PHE A 147 9.89 -4.12 -20.05
CA PHE A 147 9.41 -5.49 -19.85
C PHE A 147 9.72 -6.40 -21.04
N ARG A 148 9.56 -5.91 -22.28
CA ARG A 148 9.98 -6.66 -23.49
C ARG A 148 11.47 -6.90 -23.53
N THR A 149 12.27 -5.91 -23.16
CA THR A 149 13.73 -6.06 -23.08
C THR A 149 14.10 -7.11 -22.04
N THR A 150 13.48 -7.06 -20.87
CA THR A 150 13.68 -8.06 -19.81
C THR A 150 13.34 -9.45 -20.30
N GLN A 151 12.17 -9.62 -20.93
CA GLN A 151 11.72 -10.90 -21.47
C GLN A 151 12.68 -11.45 -22.55
N LEU A 152 13.15 -10.60 -23.46
CA LEU A 152 14.15 -10.96 -24.47
C LEU A 152 15.45 -11.45 -23.80
N LEU A 153 15.91 -10.77 -22.75
CA LEU A 153 17.10 -11.18 -22.01
C LEU A 153 16.88 -12.50 -21.25
N VAL A 154 15.70 -12.70 -20.64
CA VAL A 154 15.33 -13.96 -20.00
C VAL A 154 15.38 -15.11 -21.00
N GLN A 155 14.88 -14.92 -22.21
CA GLN A 155 14.96 -15.92 -23.28
C GLN A 155 16.41 -16.21 -23.69
N ALA A 156 17.24 -15.17 -23.79
CA ALA A 156 18.65 -15.32 -24.18
C ALA A 156 19.51 -16.12 -23.19
N VAL A 157 19.09 -16.22 -21.93
CA VAL A 157 19.84 -16.92 -20.85
C VAL A 157 19.21 -18.25 -20.45
N GLN A 158 18.11 -18.64 -21.11
CA GLN A 158 17.49 -19.94 -20.91
C GLN A 158 18.34 -21.03 -21.58
N VAL A 159 18.68 -22.07 -20.81
CA VAL A 159 19.56 -23.16 -21.25
C VAL A 159 18.72 -24.35 -21.69
N ALA A 160 18.90 -24.76 -22.95
CA ALA A 160 18.24 -25.93 -23.52
C ALA A 160 18.57 -27.21 -22.73
N PRO A 161 17.62 -28.16 -22.56
CA PRO A 161 17.79 -29.39 -21.76
C PRO A 161 19.13 -30.11 -21.93
N GLU A 162 19.63 -30.16 -23.16
CA GLU A 162 20.87 -30.81 -23.59
C GLU A 162 22.16 -30.04 -23.25
N ALA A 163 22.11 -28.73 -23.00
CA ALA A 163 23.27 -27.88 -22.77
C ALA A 163 23.69 -27.84 -21.29
N SER A 164 23.87 -29.02 -20.67
CA SER A 164 24.16 -29.17 -19.22
C SER A 164 25.41 -28.42 -18.75
N THR A 165 26.41 -28.26 -19.62
CA THR A 165 27.65 -27.54 -19.32
C THR A 165 27.45 -26.04 -19.09
N LEU A 166 26.33 -25.44 -19.51
CA LEU A 166 26.05 -24.02 -19.27
C LEU A 166 25.35 -23.76 -17.92
N ARG A 167 24.86 -24.81 -17.25
CA ARG A 167 24.07 -24.70 -16.00
C ARG A 167 24.90 -24.58 -14.71
N SER A 168 26.14 -25.06 -14.69
CA SER A 168 26.87 -25.24 -13.43
C SER A 168 28.39 -25.14 -13.49
N GLU A 169 29.01 -24.65 -12.41
CA GLU A 169 29.63 -25.57 -11.42
C GLU A 169 28.69 -25.65 -10.19
N GLY A 170 28.28 -26.86 -9.76
CA GLY A 170 27.47 -27.08 -8.55
C GLY A 170 25.92 -26.89 -8.60
N GLY A 171 25.29 -26.78 -9.77
CA GLY A 171 23.84 -26.53 -9.89
C GLY A 171 22.99 -27.79 -10.08
N SER A 172 21.78 -27.82 -9.51
CA SER A 172 20.75 -28.86 -9.76
C SER A 172 20.39 -28.93 -11.26
N PRO A 173 20.18 -30.12 -11.85
CA PRO A 173 19.73 -30.31 -13.24
C PRO A 173 18.47 -29.52 -13.60
N GLU A 174 17.70 -29.15 -12.58
CA GLU A 174 16.44 -28.43 -12.71
C GLU A 174 16.62 -26.92 -12.92
N ASN A 175 17.84 -26.37 -12.77
CA ASN A 175 18.11 -24.96 -13.09
C ASN A 175 18.14 -24.75 -14.60
N ILE A 176 17.18 -23.97 -15.11
CA ILE A 176 17.04 -23.72 -16.56
C ILE A 176 17.79 -22.48 -17.03
N TRP A 177 18.51 -21.79 -16.15
CA TRP A 177 19.25 -20.56 -16.47
C TRP A 177 20.75 -20.80 -16.56
N ILE A 178 21.44 -20.02 -17.41
CA ILE A 178 22.91 -19.99 -17.47
C ILE A 178 23.49 -19.58 -16.11
N ALA A 179 24.69 -20.06 -15.78
CA ALA A 179 25.38 -19.58 -14.58
C ALA A 179 25.88 -18.12 -14.77
N PRO A 180 25.71 -17.21 -13.78
CA PRO A 180 26.13 -15.82 -13.87
C PRO A 180 27.61 -15.64 -14.24
N ASP A 181 28.51 -16.41 -13.62
CA ASP A 181 29.95 -16.37 -13.92
C ASP A 181 30.26 -16.74 -15.38
N LYS A 182 29.52 -17.70 -15.95
CA LYS A 182 29.65 -18.09 -17.36
C LYS A 182 29.14 -17.02 -18.30
N LEU A 183 27.99 -16.41 -17.99
CA LEU A 183 27.48 -15.27 -18.75
C LEU A 183 28.47 -14.10 -18.71
N TYR A 184 28.97 -13.76 -17.53
CA TYR A 184 29.90 -12.64 -17.37
C TYR A 184 31.22 -12.88 -18.14
N ARG A 185 31.77 -14.10 -18.11
CA ARG A 185 32.92 -14.49 -18.95
C ARG A 185 32.60 -14.40 -20.44
N ALA A 186 31.43 -14.87 -20.87
CA ALA A 186 30.97 -14.80 -22.25
C ALA A 186 30.83 -13.34 -22.75
N LEU A 187 30.36 -12.43 -21.90
CA LEU A 187 30.25 -11.00 -22.24
C LEU A 187 31.61 -10.26 -22.23
N ASN A 188 32.63 -10.82 -21.60
CA ASN A 188 34.00 -10.30 -21.62
C ASN A 188 34.80 -10.79 -22.82
N ASP A 189 34.46 -11.95 -23.38
CA ASP A 189 35.03 -12.42 -24.64
C ASP A 189 34.47 -11.59 -25.82
N PRO A 190 35.31 -10.89 -26.60
CA PRO A 190 34.84 -9.98 -27.65
C PRO A 190 33.97 -10.64 -28.72
N VAL A 191 34.29 -11.88 -29.11
CA VAL A 191 33.56 -12.61 -30.16
C VAL A 191 32.19 -13.02 -29.64
N THR A 192 32.16 -13.66 -28.47
CA THR A 192 30.91 -14.13 -27.85
C THR A 192 30.00 -12.96 -27.49
N ARG A 193 30.55 -11.87 -26.94
CA ARG A 193 29.82 -10.62 -26.68
C ARG A 193 29.17 -10.09 -27.96
N ASP A 194 29.91 -10.00 -29.05
CA ASP A 194 29.39 -9.46 -30.32
C ASP A 194 28.30 -10.36 -30.91
N LEU A 195 28.39 -11.68 -30.74
CA LEU A 195 27.33 -12.62 -31.11
C LEU A 195 26.08 -12.42 -30.24
N ILE A 196 26.21 -12.30 -28.92
CA ILE A 196 25.09 -12.05 -28.00
C ILE A 196 24.40 -10.72 -28.35
N LEU A 197 25.17 -9.64 -28.48
CA LEU A 197 24.62 -8.33 -28.84
C LEU A 197 23.97 -8.35 -30.22
N GLY A 198 24.54 -9.07 -31.18
CA GLY A 198 23.98 -9.25 -32.53
C GLY A 198 22.64 -9.99 -32.52
N LEU A 199 22.50 -11.05 -31.71
CA LEU A 199 21.23 -11.77 -31.54
C LEU A 199 20.17 -10.89 -30.87
N LEU A 200 20.52 -10.18 -29.80
CA LEU A 200 19.63 -9.22 -29.15
C LEU A 200 19.20 -8.10 -30.11
N TYR A 201 20.13 -7.63 -30.96
CA TYR A 201 19.85 -6.65 -32.01
C TYR A 201 18.83 -7.21 -33.01
N GLN A 202 19.01 -8.44 -33.48
CA GLN A 202 18.10 -9.08 -34.42
C GLN A 202 16.70 -9.26 -33.82
N GLN A 203 16.61 -9.86 -32.64
CA GLN A 203 15.35 -10.25 -32.00
C GLN A 203 14.58 -9.05 -31.42
N GLY A 204 15.29 -8.01 -30.95
CA GLY A 204 14.68 -6.82 -30.35
C GLY A 204 14.13 -5.79 -31.35
N ILE A 205 13.86 -6.17 -32.61
CA ILE A 205 13.45 -5.24 -33.68
C ILE A 205 12.15 -4.47 -33.37
N GLN A 206 11.24 -5.09 -32.62
CA GLN A 206 9.94 -4.53 -32.27
C GLN A 206 9.95 -3.70 -30.96
N ILE A 207 11.10 -3.59 -30.30
CA ILE A 207 11.24 -2.89 -29.03
C ILE A 207 11.60 -1.43 -29.31
N ASN A 208 10.71 -0.52 -28.95
CA ASN A 208 10.91 0.92 -29.08
C ASN A 208 10.70 1.60 -27.73
N PHE A 209 11.73 2.28 -27.26
CA PHE A 209 11.65 3.21 -26.14
C PHE A 209 11.15 4.57 -26.63
N ALA A 210 10.97 5.52 -25.72
CA ALA A 210 10.58 6.89 -26.00
C ALA A 210 11.57 7.87 -25.37
N ASN A 211 12.15 8.77 -26.17
CA ASN A 211 13.06 9.82 -25.71
C ASN A 211 12.33 10.93 -24.94
N SER A 212 13.04 11.97 -24.50
CA SER A 212 12.46 13.12 -23.79
C SER A 212 11.32 13.81 -24.56
N GLU A 213 11.35 13.78 -25.88
CA GLU A 213 10.36 14.36 -26.79
C GLU A 213 9.22 13.39 -27.14
N ALA A 214 9.15 12.23 -26.47
CA ALA A 214 8.20 11.15 -26.73
C ALA A 214 8.32 10.51 -28.12
N GLN A 215 9.44 10.73 -28.83
CA GLN A 215 9.73 10.08 -30.09
C GLN A 215 10.30 8.68 -29.85
N PRO A 216 10.01 7.71 -30.75
CA PRO A 216 10.48 6.34 -30.61
C PRO A 216 12.01 6.26 -30.75
N VAL A 217 12.65 5.49 -29.86
CA VAL A 217 14.06 5.13 -29.90
C VAL A 217 14.16 3.60 -29.99
N PRO A 218 14.54 3.04 -31.15
CA PRO A 218 14.68 1.60 -31.33
C PRO A 218 15.69 0.98 -30.37
N PHE A 219 15.40 -0.22 -29.86
CA PHE A 219 16.33 -0.92 -28.95
C PHE A 219 17.71 -1.18 -29.55
N ARG A 220 17.76 -1.30 -30.87
CA ARG A 220 18.98 -1.42 -31.67
C ARG A 220 19.94 -0.26 -31.52
N GLU A 221 19.43 0.98 -31.39
CA GLU A 221 20.29 2.15 -31.15
C GLU A 221 20.92 2.11 -29.76
N ILE A 222 20.21 1.57 -28.78
CA ILE A 222 20.71 1.35 -27.42
C ILE A 222 21.86 0.36 -27.45
N LEU A 223 21.69 -0.77 -28.13
CA LEU A 223 22.72 -1.80 -28.26
C LEU A 223 23.97 -1.29 -28.99
N ASN A 224 23.79 -0.41 -29.98
CA ASN A 224 24.92 0.24 -30.64
C ASN A 224 25.72 1.10 -29.64
N GLY A 225 25.03 1.90 -28.80
CA GLY A 225 25.66 2.66 -27.72
C GLY A 225 26.37 1.78 -26.69
N VAL A 226 25.76 0.65 -26.31
CA VAL A 226 26.37 -0.37 -25.44
C VAL A 226 27.65 -0.93 -26.07
N LYS A 227 27.65 -1.17 -27.39
CA LYS A 227 28.83 -1.68 -28.10
C LYS A 227 29.96 -0.64 -28.17
N SER A 228 29.63 0.63 -28.36
CA SER A 228 30.62 1.69 -28.63
C SER A 228 31.19 2.35 -27.37
N GLU A 229 30.47 2.35 -26.25
CA GLU A 229 30.84 3.08 -25.04
C GLU A 229 31.15 2.12 -23.88
N VAL A 230 32.42 2.09 -23.44
CA VAL A 230 32.88 1.21 -22.35
C VAL A 230 32.02 1.32 -21.09
N PRO A 231 31.64 2.52 -20.59
CA PRO A 231 30.79 2.61 -19.39
C PRO A 231 29.41 1.99 -19.58
N LYS A 232 28.79 2.12 -20.77
CA LYS A 232 27.48 1.52 -21.07
C LYS A 232 27.59 0.01 -21.19
N LEU A 233 28.68 -0.49 -21.77
CA LEU A 233 28.96 -1.92 -21.82
C LEU A 233 29.04 -2.54 -20.42
N GLU A 234 29.77 -1.93 -19.49
CA GLU A 234 29.90 -2.46 -18.13
C GLU A 234 28.58 -2.40 -17.35
N GLN A 235 27.79 -1.34 -17.53
CA GLN A 235 26.45 -1.26 -16.94
C GLN A 235 25.51 -2.32 -17.52
N PHE A 236 25.56 -2.57 -18.83
CA PHE A 236 24.79 -3.64 -19.48
C PHE A 236 25.19 -5.02 -18.94
N LYS A 237 26.49 -5.31 -18.86
CA LYS A 237 27.00 -6.58 -18.30
C LYS A 237 26.51 -6.80 -16.87
N THR A 238 26.59 -5.76 -16.04
CA THR A 238 26.12 -5.82 -14.65
C THR A 238 24.62 -6.09 -14.59
N ALA A 239 23.80 -5.32 -15.31
CA ALA A 239 22.36 -5.50 -15.33
C ALA A 239 21.93 -6.88 -15.85
N PHE A 240 22.63 -7.42 -16.86
CA PHE A 240 22.33 -8.73 -17.42
C PHE A 240 22.73 -9.87 -16.45
N ASN A 241 23.87 -9.72 -15.77
CA ASN A 241 24.31 -10.66 -14.76
C ASN A 241 23.41 -10.67 -13.51
N ASP A 242 22.99 -9.49 -13.04
CA ASP A 242 22.03 -9.34 -11.94
C ASP A 242 20.72 -10.07 -12.27
N LEU A 243 20.19 -9.87 -13.48
CA LEU A 243 18.97 -10.55 -13.95
C LEU A 243 19.09 -12.07 -13.83
N VAL A 244 20.20 -12.66 -14.28
CA VAL A 244 20.41 -14.12 -14.16
C VAL A 244 20.47 -14.56 -12.71
N SER A 245 21.14 -13.79 -11.85
CA SER A 245 21.20 -14.07 -10.42
C SER A 245 19.79 -14.07 -9.80
N ASP A 246 18.98 -13.06 -10.12
CA ASP A 246 17.61 -12.89 -9.64
C ASP A 246 16.67 -13.99 -10.14
N LEU A 247 16.79 -14.40 -11.41
CA LEU A 247 16.02 -15.52 -11.97
C LEU A 247 16.33 -16.85 -11.26
N ARG A 248 17.62 -17.11 -11.00
CA ARG A 248 18.04 -18.30 -10.26
C ARG A 248 17.52 -18.26 -8.82
N GLN A 249 17.69 -17.13 -8.12
CA GLN A 249 17.22 -16.98 -6.75
C GLN A 249 15.70 -17.15 -6.66
N THR A 250 14.94 -16.59 -7.60
CA THR A 250 13.49 -16.79 -7.69
C THR A 250 13.16 -18.28 -7.80
N GLN A 251 13.80 -19.00 -8.72
CA GLN A 251 13.53 -20.42 -8.93
C GLN A 251 13.84 -21.26 -7.68
N PHE A 252 14.96 -20.98 -7.00
CA PHE A 252 15.32 -21.66 -5.76
C PHE A 252 14.33 -21.34 -4.62
N SER A 253 14.04 -20.06 -4.39
CA SER A 253 13.09 -19.62 -3.36
C SER A 253 11.68 -20.17 -3.61
N MET A 254 11.23 -20.27 -4.86
CA MET A 254 9.91 -20.82 -5.20
C MET A 254 9.78 -22.29 -4.82
N LYS A 255 10.82 -23.10 -5.07
CA LYS A 255 10.84 -24.50 -4.66
C LYS A 255 10.83 -24.66 -3.15
N GLU A 256 11.61 -23.83 -2.45
CA GLU A 256 11.64 -23.82 -1.00
C GLU A 256 10.26 -23.44 -0.42
N VAL A 257 9.59 -22.44 -0.99
CA VAL A 257 8.22 -22.07 -0.57
C VAL A 257 7.22 -23.22 -0.72
N GLN A 258 7.34 -24.04 -1.78
CA GLN A 258 6.42 -25.15 -2.04
C GLN A 258 6.54 -26.30 -1.02
N THR A 259 7.70 -26.45 -0.38
CA THR A 259 7.95 -27.54 0.59
C THR A 259 7.69 -27.13 2.04
N LEU A 260 7.54 -25.83 2.32
CA LEU A 260 7.37 -25.31 3.67
C LEU A 260 5.92 -25.42 4.18
N ASN A 261 5.77 -25.78 5.46
CA ASN A 261 4.49 -25.74 6.16
C ASN A 261 3.95 -24.30 6.20
N PRO A 262 2.67 -24.03 5.85
CA PRO A 262 2.08 -22.70 5.89
C PRO A 262 2.19 -21.92 7.21
N GLN A 263 2.41 -22.60 8.34
CA GLN A 263 2.49 -22.00 9.68
C GLN A 263 3.92 -21.73 10.17
N ASP A 264 4.95 -22.04 9.38
CA ASP A 264 6.35 -21.85 9.79
C ASP A 264 6.80 -20.38 9.60
N GLN A 265 7.40 -19.78 10.64
CA GLN A 265 7.96 -18.42 10.59
C GLN A 265 9.14 -18.30 9.61
N SER A 266 9.89 -19.38 9.36
CA SER A 266 10.98 -19.41 8.36
C SER A 266 10.47 -19.11 6.95
N LYS A 267 9.19 -19.39 6.69
CA LYS A 267 8.49 -19.15 5.43
C LYS A 267 8.44 -17.68 5.03
N MET A 268 8.36 -16.77 5.99
CA MET A 268 8.30 -15.33 5.71
C MET A 268 9.60 -14.86 5.05
N ALA A 269 10.75 -15.23 5.60
CA ALA A 269 12.05 -14.89 5.03
C ALA A 269 12.20 -15.46 3.61
N THR A 270 11.71 -16.68 3.37
CA THR A 270 11.76 -17.30 2.03
C THR A 270 10.81 -16.64 1.04
N TYR A 271 9.62 -16.22 1.46
CA TYR A 271 8.73 -15.39 0.62
C TYR A 271 9.36 -14.04 0.30
N TYR A 272 9.94 -13.34 1.28
CA TYR A 272 10.63 -12.08 1.02
C TYR A 272 11.74 -12.26 -0.01
N ARG A 273 12.59 -13.29 0.13
CA ARG A 273 13.62 -13.62 -0.86
C ARG A 273 13.05 -13.92 -2.25
N LEU A 274 11.95 -14.65 -2.34
CA LEU A 274 11.27 -14.93 -3.61
C LEU A 274 10.79 -13.63 -4.28
N PHE A 275 10.10 -12.78 -3.53
CA PHE A 275 9.49 -11.56 -4.05
C PHE A 275 10.53 -10.49 -4.39
N ASP A 276 11.59 -10.37 -3.60
CA ASP A 276 12.70 -9.46 -3.86
C ASP A 276 13.46 -9.85 -5.13
N ALA A 277 13.77 -11.14 -5.30
CA ALA A 277 14.39 -11.65 -6.52
C ALA A 277 13.47 -11.48 -7.75
N ALA A 278 12.17 -11.75 -7.61
CA ALA A 278 11.20 -11.49 -8.68
C ALA A 278 11.17 -10.01 -9.06
N PHE A 279 11.21 -9.12 -8.07
CA PHE A 279 11.27 -7.68 -8.28
C PHE A 279 12.55 -7.25 -9.00
N GLY A 280 13.72 -7.74 -8.57
CA GLY A 280 14.99 -7.51 -9.24
C GLY A 280 14.98 -7.91 -10.72
N ALA A 281 14.40 -9.08 -11.03
CA ALA A 281 14.21 -9.54 -12.41
C ALA A 281 13.33 -8.56 -13.21
N PHE A 282 12.20 -8.09 -12.66
CA PHE A 282 11.35 -7.09 -13.32
C PHE A 282 12.05 -5.75 -13.56
N GLN A 283 13.06 -5.39 -12.75
CA GLN A 283 13.80 -4.15 -12.88
C GLN A 283 14.91 -4.19 -13.93
N ALA A 284 15.33 -5.36 -14.42
CA ALA A 284 16.48 -5.47 -15.32
C ALA A 284 16.35 -4.61 -16.59
N GLY A 285 15.18 -4.65 -17.24
CA GLY A 285 14.92 -3.80 -18.41
C GLY A 285 14.87 -2.30 -18.08
N MET A 286 14.52 -1.94 -16.85
CA MET A 286 14.57 -0.55 -16.38
C MET A 286 16.01 -0.08 -16.17
N LYS A 287 16.89 -0.94 -15.63
CA LYS A 287 18.34 -0.67 -15.55
C LYS A 287 18.92 -0.42 -16.96
N ILE A 288 18.46 -1.16 -17.96
CA ILE A 288 18.89 -1.00 -19.36
C ILE A 288 18.32 0.26 -20.00
N LYS A 289 17.05 0.59 -19.74
CA LYS A 289 16.44 1.87 -20.14
C LYS A 289 17.26 3.07 -19.63
N ASN A 290 17.81 2.98 -18.42
CA ASN A 290 18.60 4.06 -17.83
C ASN A 290 19.91 4.35 -18.58
N LEU A 291 20.37 3.44 -19.45
CA LEU A 291 21.52 3.66 -20.34
C LEU A 291 21.29 4.77 -21.39
N ILE A 292 20.04 5.19 -21.61
CA ILE A 292 19.63 6.13 -22.66
C ILE A 292 19.11 7.43 -22.06
N ALA A 293 18.19 7.30 -21.10
CA ALA A 293 17.36 8.41 -20.63
C ALA A 293 17.89 9.04 -19.33
N GLY A 294 18.92 8.44 -18.73
CA GLY A 294 19.35 8.72 -17.35
C GLY A 294 18.30 8.30 -16.31
N PRO A 295 18.68 8.21 -15.03
CA PRO A 295 17.74 7.92 -13.96
C PRO A 295 16.77 9.09 -13.79
N LYS A 296 15.46 8.86 -13.96
CA LYS A 296 14.43 9.83 -13.53
C LYS A 296 13.80 9.34 -12.23
N MET A 297 14.38 9.79 -11.12
CA MET A 297 14.18 9.27 -9.76
C MET A 297 12.72 9.25 -9.25
N ASN A 298 11.88 10.24 -9.56
CA ASN A 298 10.63 10.41 -8.79
C ASN A 298 9.49 9.45 -9.16
N ASP A 299 9.32 9.10 -10.44
CA ASP A 299 8.22 8.22 -10.88
C ASP A 299 8.58 6.74 -10.76
N GLU A 300 9.87 6.40 -10.89
CA GLU A 300 10.38 5.05 -10.66
C GLU A 300 10.17 4.63 -9.20
N ASN A 301 10.35 5.56 -8.25
CA ASN A 301 10.08 5.31 -6.83
C ASN A 301 8.61 4.92 -6.57
N LYS A 302 7.65 5.55 -7.25
CA LYS A 302 6.23 5.20 -7.10
C LYS A 302 5.93 3.82 -7.66
N LEU A 303 6.41 3.51 -8.86
CA LEU A 303 6.26 2.20 -9.48
C LEU A 303 6.86 1.10 -8.60
N PHE A 304 8.09 1.30 -8.13
CA PHE A 304 8.80 0.37 -7.26
C PHE A 304 8.12 0.18 -5.92
N PHE A 305 7.58 1.25 -5.33
CA PHE A 305 6.77 1.15 -4.12
C PHE A 305 5.53 0.27 -4.36
N VAL A 306 4.77 0.52 -5.44
CA VAL A 306 3.56 -0.27 -5.74
C VAL A 306 3.91 -1.74 -6.01
N ILE A 307 4.94 -2.03 -6.80
CA ILE A 307 5.35 -3.43 -7.03
C ILE A 307 5.71 -4.10 -5.70
N ARG A 308 6.48 -3.43 -4.84
CA ARG A 308 6.82 -3.96 -3.50
C ARG A 308 5.58 -4.22 -2.65
N GLN A 309 4.61 -3.29 -2.63
CA GLN A 309 3.36 -3.50 -1.88
C GLN A 309 2.52 -4.65 -2.43
N LEU A 310 2.48 -4.86 -3.76
CA LEU A 310 1.78 -5.99 -4.36
C LEU A 310 2.49 -7.33 -4.09
N SER A 311 3.82 -7.33 -4.07
CA SER A 311 4.62 -8.47 -3.64
C SER A 311 4.37 -8.84 -2.17
N GLU A 312 4.40 -7.85 -1.27
CA GLU A 312 4.09 -8.03 0.15
C GLU A 312 2.64 -8.49 0.35
N LEU A 313 1.69 -7.92 -0.40
CA LEU A 313 0.29 -8.36 -0.42
C LEU A 313 0.20 -9.86 -0.76
N ASN A 314 0.86 -10.29 -1.84
CA ASN A 314 0.85 -11.70 -2.24
C ASN A 314 1.43 -12.62 -1.15
N MET A 315 2.51 -12.20 -0.49
CA MET A 315 3.07 -12.92 0.66
C MET A 315 2.05 -13.03 1.80
N HIS A 316 1.42 -11.92 2.17
CA HIS A 316 0.48 -11.86 3.29
C HIS A 316 -0.79 -12.67 3.03
N LEU A 317 -1.32 -12.65 1.80
CA LEU A 317 -2.44 -13.50 1.41
C LEU A 317 -2.06 -14.99 1.47
N ARG A 318 -0.89 -15.37 0.94
CA ARG A 318 -0.41 -16.77 0.99
C ARG A 318 -0.13 -17.28 2.41
N SER A 319 0.19 -16.39 3.33
CA SER A 319 0.42 -16.70 4.75
C SER A 319 -0.81 -16.46 5.62
N LYS A 320 -1.95 -16.09 5.04
CA LYS A 320 -3.20 -15.79 5.75
C LYS A 320 -3.08 -14.65 6.78
N ALA A 321 -2.09 -13.77 6.60
CA ALA A 321 -1.92 -12.53 7.35
C ALA A 321 -2.78 -11.42 6.70
N TYR A 322 -4.09 -11.62 6.68
CA TYR A 322 -5.07 -10.74 6.05
C TYR A 322 -5.05 -9.30 6.58
N GLY A 323 -4.71 -9.08 7.85
CA GLY A 323 -4.56 -7.74 8.43
C GLY A 323 -3.46 -6.95 7.74
N SER A 324 -2.30 -7.57 7.53
CA SER A 324 -1.20 -7.00 6.76
C SER A 324 -1.56 -6.84 5.28
N ALA A 325 -2.26 -7.80 4.68
CA ALA A 325 -2.75 -7.68 3.30
C ALA A 325 -3.63 -6.44 3.09
N VAL A 326 -4.54 -6.14 4.03
CA VAL A 326 -5.36 -4.92 4.01
C VAL A 326 -4.46 -3.67 4.08
N ILE A 327 -3.39 -3.70 4.88
CA ILE A 327 -2.44 -2.59 4.95
C ILE A 327 -1.74 -2.35 3.61
N ASN A 328 -1.27 -3.40 2.93
CA ASN A 328 -0.62 -3.27 1.63
C ASN A 328 -1.56 -2.68 0.57
N VAL A 329 -2.82 -3.10 0.55
CA VAL A 329 -3.83 -2.51 -0.34
C VAL A 329 -4.03 -1.02 -0.04
N GLY A 330 -4.15 -0.65 1.24
CA GLY A 330 -4.25 0.75 1.66
C GLY A 330 -3.06 1.59 1.17
N ASN A 331 -1.84 1.08 1.34
CA ASN A 331 -0.61 1.76 0.88
C ASN A 331 -0.59 1.98 -0.63
N VAL A 332 -1.05 0.99 -1.42
CA VAL A 332 -1.18 1.10 -2.88
C VAL A 332 -2.16 2.21 -3.26
N VAL A 333 -3.34 2.20 -2.65
CA VAL A 333 -4.42 3.17 -2.90
C VAL A 333 -3.96 4.59 -2.58
N ASP A 334 -3.31 4.78 -1.43
CA ASP A 334 -2.83 6.08 -0.95
C ASP A 334 -1.67 6.61 -1.82
N THR A 335 -0.74 5.73 -2.24
CA THR A 335 0.41 6.10 -3.09
C THR A 335 0.00 6.60 -4.46
N LEU A 336 -1.01 5.97 -5.06
CA LEU A 336 -1.55 6.39 -6.34
C LEU A 336 -2.36 7.68 -6.24
N SER A 337 -2.51 8.24 -5.02
CA SER A 337 -3.38 9.37 -4.75
C SER A 337 -4.74 9.15 -5.40
N TRP A 338 -5.21 7.90 -5.41
CA TRP A 338 -6.41 7.48 -6.11
C TRP A 338 -7.49 8.42 -5.63
N LYS A 339 -7.91 9.37 -6.49
CA LYS A 339 -8.78 10.48 -6.07
C LYS A 339 -10.01 9.85 -5.49
N LEU A 340 -10.04 9.90 -4.16
CA LEU A 340 -10.83 9.01 -3.34
C LEU A 340 -12.27 9.19 -3.79
N LEU A 341 -12.97 8.08 -4.01
CA LEU A 341 -14.43 8.07 -4.13
C LEU A 341 -15.03 9.05 -3.14
N THR A 342 -15.43 10.21 -3.61
CA THR A 342 -16.17 11.15 -2.79
C THR A 342 -17.63 10.83 -3.03
N ASN A 343 -18.16 9.87 -2.27
CA ASN A 343 -19.60 9.70 -2.29
C ASN A 343 -20.20 10.85 -1.49
N GLN A 344 -20.94 11.73 -2.18
CA GLN A 344 -21.66 12.82 -1.56
C GLN A 344 -22.85 12.24 -0.80
N ARG A 345 -22.66 11.94 0.49
CA ARG A 345 -23.75 11.47 1.34
C ARG A 345 -24.45 12.68 1.94
N LYS A 346 -25.75 12.82 1.69
CA LYS A 346 -26.59 13.76 2.45
C LYS A 346 -26.74 13.20 3.87
N SER A 347 -26.09 13.83 4.83
CA SER A 347 -26.27 13.56 6.27
C SER A 347 -27.01 14.72 6.92
N LEU A 348 -27.72 14.48 8.02
CA LEU A 348 -28.30 15.53 8.84
C LEU A 348 -27.34 15.80 10.00
N LYS A 349 -26.56 16.89 9.94
CA LYS A 349 -25.82 17.41 11.09
C LYS A 349 -26.57 18.63 11.62
N ALA A 350 -27.02 18.56 12.88
CA ALA A 350 -27.81 19.61 13.53
C ALA A 350 -29.05 20.05 12.71
N GLY A 351 -29.75 19.09 12.10
CA GLY A 351 -30.97 19.36 11.30
C GLY A 351 -30.73 19.97 9.92
N LYS A 352 -29.48 20.19 9.49
CA LYS A 352 -29.15 20.70 8.15
C LYS A 352 -28.59 19.57 7.28
N PRO A 353 -29.00 19.48 5.99
CA PRO A 353 -28.39 18.56 5.04
C PRO A 353 -26.94 18.99 4.79
N VAL A 354 -25.99 18.18 5.23
CA VAL A 354 -24.56 18.33 4.96
C VAL A 354 -24.16 17.24 3.98
N THR A 355 -23.55 17.64 2.87
CA THR A 355 -22.87 16.74 1.97
C THR A 355 -21.56 16.31 2.61
N GLU A 356 -21.51 15.10 3.16
CA GLU A 356 -20.27 14.52 3.66
C GLU A 356 -19.52 13.84 2.52
N THR A 357 -18.31 14.32 2.28
CA THR A 357 -17.32 13.71 1.41
C THR A 357 -16.61 12.62 2.21
N VAL A 358 -17.03 11.37 2.07
CA VAL A 358 -16.38 10.23 2.74
C VAL A 358 -15.47 9.52 1.76
N SER A 359 -14.19 9.36 2.08
CA SER A 359 -13.20 8.77 1.20
C SER A 359 -13.33 7.26 1.08
N PHE A 360 -12.99 6.70 -0.09
CA PHE A 360 -12.82 5.26 -0.30
C PHE A 360 -11.99 4.59 0.81
N SER A 361 -10.81 5.16 1.12
CA SER A 361 -9.91 4.61 2.14
C SER A 361 -10.62 4.45 3.48
N SER A 362 -11.50 5.37 3.89
CA SER A 362 -12.22 5.23 5.17
C SER A 362 -13.17 4.02 5.21
N TYR A 363 -13.88 3.73 4.12
CA TYR A 363 -14.73 2.54 4.03
C TYR A 363 -13.91 1.27 3.89
N PHE A 364 -12.86 1.30 3.06
CA PHE A 364 -11.96 0.18 2.87
C PHE A 364 -11.27 -0.21 4.19
N TRP A 365 -10.70 0.76 4.90
CA TRP A 365 -10.09 0.50 6.21
C TRP A 365 -11.09 -0.04 7.20
N ARG A 366 -12.30 0.55 7.29
CA ARG A 366 -13.33 0.10 8.24
C ARG A 366 -13.77 -1.34 7.97
N TYR A 367 -14.11 -1.68 6.74
CA TYR A 367 -14.66 -2.99 6.39
C TYR A 367 -13.55 -4.02 6.18
N GLY A 368 -12.48 -3.67 5.50
CA GLY A 368 -11.32 -4.55 5.27
C GLY A 368 -10.66 -4.99 6.58
N SER A 369 -10.39 -4.07 7.52
CA SER A 369 -9.76 -4.45 8.79
C SER A 369 -10.68 -5.30 9.67
N PHE A 370 -12.00 -5.08 9.60
CA PHE A 370 -12.97 -5.98 10.23
C PHE A 370 -12.92 -7.38 9.66
N MET A 371 -13.02 -7.48 8.33
CA MET A 371 -13.02 -8.74 7.61
C MET A 371 -11.74 -9.53 7.90
N ALA A 372 -10.59 -8.85 7.90
CA ALA A 372 -9.31 -9.45 8.26
C ALA A 372 -9.29 -9.97 9.71
N ALA A 373 -9.74 -9.18 10.68
CA ALA A 373 -9.78 -9.60 12.08
C ALA A 373 -10.66 -10.86 12.28
N VAL A 374 -11.81 -10.94 11.62
CA VAL A 374 -12.68 -12.14 11.67
C VAL A 374 -12.06 -13.31 10.89
N ALA A 375 -11.42 -13.05 9.76
CA ALA A 375 -10.76 -14.07 8.95
C ALA A 375 -9.59 -14.75 9.71
N GLU A 376 -8.83 -13.99 10.49
CA GLU A 376 -7.66 -14.48 11.24
C GLU A 376 -8.00 -15.11 12.60
N ALA A 377 -9.17 -14.81 13.18
CA ALA A 377 -9.55 -15.21 14.53
C ALA A 377 -9.54 -16.74 14.75
N GLN A 378 -8.73 -17.28 15.65
CA GLN A 378 -8.57 -18.73 15.79
C GLN A 378 -9.71 -19.41 16.55
N ASN A 379 -10.51 -18.64 17.29
CA ASN A 379 -11.57 -19.14 18.15
C ASN A 379 -12.74 -18.15 18.22
N SER A 380 -13.84 -18.60 18.83
CA SER A 380 -15.06 -17.81 19.00
C SER A 380 -14.85 -16.53 19.81
N ASP A 381 -13.90 -16.52 20.76
CA ASP A 381 -13.64 -15.37 21.62
C ASP A 381 -12.96 -14.23 20.84
N GLU A 382 -12.01 -14.57 19.97
CA GLU A 382 -11.37 -13.60 19.07
C GLU A 382 -12.35 -13.03 18.05
N VAL A 383 -13.26 -13.86 17.53
CA VAL A 383 -14.33 -13.40 16.65
C VAL A 383 -15.26 -12.42 17.38
N ALA A 384 -15.70 -12.77 18.59
CA ALA A 384 -16.51 -11.90 19.44
C ALA A 384 -15.80 -10.57 19.71
N TYR A 385 -14.49 -10.62 19.99
CA TYR A 385 -13.66 -9.46 20.22
C TYR A 385 -13.55 -8.54 18.99
N ALA A 386 -13.39 -9.10 17.79
CA ALA A 386 -13.37 -8.35 16.54
C ALA A 386 -14.69 -7.59 16.32
N ILE A 387 -15.83 -8.25 16.57
CA ILE A 387 -17.16 -7.64 16.48
C ILE A 387 -17.31 -6.51 17.50
N GLU A 388 -16.90 -6.76 18.75
CA GLU A 388 -16.99 -5.78 19.83
C GLU A 388 -16.21 -4.50 19.54
N ARG A 389 -15.00 -4.60 18.97
CA ARG A 389 -14.18 -3.42 18.60
C ARG A 389 -14.85 -2.50 17.59
N ILE A 390 -15.76 -3.01 16.76
CA ILE A 390 -16.41 -2.24 15.70
C ILE A 390 -17.79 -1.76 16.12
N ALA A 391 -18.52 -2.57 16.89
CA ALA A 391 -19.75 -2.17 17.52
C ALA A 391 -19.50 -1.06 18.56
N LEU A 392 -18.38 -1.12 19.29
CA LEU A 392 -18.01 -0.23 20.40
C LEU A 392 -16.56 0.26 20.23
N PRO A 393 -16.28 1.21 19.32
CA PRO A 393 -14.93 1.72 19.17
C PRO A 393 -14.38 2.32 20.48
N PRO A 394 -13.05 2.24 20.73
CA PRO A 394 -12.38 2.90 21.84
C PRO A 394 -12.87 4.35 22.03
N GLY A 395 -13.28 4.68 23.26
CA GLY A 395 -13.82 6.00 23.60
C GLY A 395 -15.35 6.16 23.47
N SER A 396 -16.09 5.17 22.95
CA SER A 396 -17.54 5.28 22.85
C SER A 396 -18.20 5.44 24.22
N ALA A 397 -19.15 6.38 24.32
CA ALA A 397 -19.90 6.61 25.56
C ALA A 397 -20.64 5.36 26.04
N ALA A 398 -21.06 4.49 25.12
CA ALA A 398 -21.68 3.19 25.43
C ALA A 398 -20.71 2.24 26.14
N MET A 399 -19.45 2.17 25.72
CA MET A 399 -18.43 1.33 26.37
C MET A 399 -18.07 1.84 27.76
N LYS A 400 -17.90 3.17 27.93
CA LYS A 400 -17.63 3.78 29.24
C LYS A 400 -18.78 3.57 30.23
N LYS A 401 -20.03 3.54 29.75
CA LYS A 401 -21.25 3.34 30.57
C LYS A 401 -21.52 1.87 30.94
N SER A 402 -21.10 0.93 30.09
CA SER A 402 -21.41 -0.51 30.24
C SER A 402 -20.33 -1.32 30.97
N SER A 403 -19.09 -0.82 31.06
CA SER A 403 -18.03 -1.46 31.84
C SER A 403 -17.95 -0.93 33.27
N SER A 404 -17.72 -1.81 34.24
CA SER A 404 -17.44 -1.41 35.64
C SER A 404 -16.08 -0.71 35.79
N PHE A 405 -15.15 -0.99 34.88
CA PHE A 405 -13.82 -0.38 34.81
C PHE A 405 -13.28 -0.48 33.38
N SER A 406 -12.69 0.58 32.86
CA SER A 406 -12.05 0.58 31.56
C SER A 406 -10.80 1.45 31.55
N LEU A 407 -9.72 0.94 30.97
CA LEU A 407 -8.49 1.68 30.66
C LEU A 407 -8.31 1.71 29.15
N MET A 408 -8.26 2.90 28.55
CA MET A 408 -8.14 3.09 27.10
C MET A 408 -7.01 4.06 26.79
N ILE A 409 -6.46 4.01 25.57
CA ILE A 409 -5.67 5.12 25.02
C ILE A 409 -6.63 5.97 24.18
N ASN A 410 -6.72 7.27 24.47
CA ASN A 410 -7.60 8.21 23.76
C ASN A 410 -6.84 9.49 23.42
N ALA A 411 -7.35 10.19 22.40
CA ALA A 411 -6.93 11.55 22.08
C ALA A 411 -8.15 12.48 22.12
N TYR A 412 -7.96 13.70 22.63
CA TYR A 412 -9.00 14.72 22.65
C TYR A 412 -8.52 15.95 21.88
N GLY A 413 -9.35 16.50 21.01
CA GLY A 413 -9.06 17.73 20.28
C GLY A 413 -9.67 18.96 20.95
N GLY A 414 -8.92 20.06 21.00
CA GLY A 414 -9.33 21.36 21.51
C GLY A 414 -8.36 22.47 21.11
N ILE A 415 -8.42 23.61 21.82
CA ILE A 415 -7.54 24.76 21.63
C ILE A 415 -6.87 25.04 22.97
N SER A 416 -5.55 25.27 22.97
CA SER A 416 -4.78 25.74 24.12
C SER A 416 -4.21 27.14 23.83
N SER A 417 -4.10 27.95 24.88
CA SER A 417 -3.44 29.24 24.85
C SER A 417 -2.48 29.37 26.04
N GLY A 418 -1.38 30.10 25.85
CA GLY A 418 -0.34 30.24 26.86
C GLY A 418 0.57 31.43 26.61
N VAL A 419 1.61 31.54 27.44
CA VAL A 419 2.68 32.54 27.30
C VAL A 419 4.01 31.80 27.36
N GLU A 420 4.85 32.01 26.36
CA GLU A 420 6.20 31.46 26.30
C GLU A 420 7.23 32.58 26.55
N PHE A 421 8.28 32.27 27.31
CA PHE A 421 9.39 33.18 27.58
C PHE A 421 10.61 32.73 26.80
N LEU A 422 10.92 33.41 25.70
CA LEU A 422 12.08 33.11 24.86
C LEU A 422 13.27 34.00 25.26
N GLY A 423 14.46 33.40 25.36
CA GLY A 423 15.71 34.13 25.59
C GLY A 423 16.84 33.53 24.75
N GLN A 424 17.63 34.37 24.09
CA GLN A 424 18.79 33.95 23.29
C GLN A 424 20.04 33.93 24.17
N GLY A 425 20.14 32.93 25.06
CA GLY A 425 21.34 32.68 25.85
C GLY A 425 21.30 33.12 27.32
N ILE A 426 22.32 32.71 28.08
CA ILE A 426 22.41 32.91 29.52
C ILE A 426 22.76 34.38 29.81
N GLY A 427 21.76 35.15 30.28
CA GLY A 427 21.94 36.53 30.75
C GLY A 427 21.06 37.59 30.08
N GLU A 428 20.32 37.24 29.03
CA GLU A 428 19.45 38.21 28.32
C GLU A 428 18.02 38.28 28.87
N GLN A 429 17.38 39.46 28.72
CA GLN A 429 16.00 39.69 29.15
C GLN A 429 15.03 38.81 28.35
N ARG A 430 14.19 38.06 29.07
CA ARG A 430 13.22 37.13 28.48
C ARG A 430 12.00 37.88 27.96
N GLU A 431 11.74 37.76 26.67
CA GLU A 431 10.55 38.32 26.04
C GLU A 431 9.37 37.35 26.20
N ALA A 432 8.23 37.86 26.70
CA ALA A 432 7.01 37.09 26.85
C ALA A 432 6.17 37.15 25.57
N LYS A 433 5.92 36.01 24.92
CA LYS A 433 5.10 35.91 23.71
C LYS A 433 3.87 35.04 23.95
N GLY A 434 2.72 35.49 23.44
CA GLY A 434 1.49 34.70 23.45
C GLY A 434 1.62 33.47 22.54
N LEU A 435 1.12 32.35 23.02
CA LEU A 435 1.11 31.04 22.36
C LEU A 435 -0.34 30.64 22.12
N LEU A 436 -0.68 30.29 20.89
CA LEU A 436 -1.93 29.61 20.55
C LEU A 436 -1.56 28.29 19.88
N ALA A 437 -2.15 27.20 20.35
CA ALA A 437 -1.89 25.88 19.81
C ALA A 437 -3.17 25.06 19.75
N PRO A 438 -3.29 24.11 18.80
CA PRO A 438 -4.20 23.00 18.96
C PRO A 438 -3.88 22.28 20.28
N TRP A 439 -4.90 21.97 21.07
CA TRP A 439 -4.78 21.05 22.21
C TRP A 439 -5.13 19.66 21.70
N ALA A 440 -4.16 18.77 21.58
CA ALA A 440 -4.37 17.42 21.08
C ALA A 440 -3.63 16.39 21.95
N PRO A 441 -3.95 16.30 23.25
CA PRO A 441 -3.33 15.31 24.13
C PRO A 441 -3.73 13.89 23.73
N LEU A 442 -2.72 13.05 23.56
CA LEU A 442 -2.80 11.59 23.58
C LEU A 442 -2.52 11.11 25.00
N GLY A 443 -3.36 10.24 25.54
CA GLY A 443 -3.25 9.83 26.93
C GLY A 443 -4.07 8.60 27.29
N PHE A 444 -3.96 8.19 28.55
CA PHE A 444 -4.76 7.10 29.11
C PHE A 444 -6.09 7.63 29.66
N ASP A 445 -7.20 7.00 29.31
CA ASP A 445 -8.54 7.26 29.84
C ASP A 445 -8.94 6.11 30.75
N LEU A 446 -8.99 6.37 32.05
CA LEU A 446 -9.61 5.50 33.04
C LEU A 446 -11.08 5.87 33.15
N SER A 447 -12.00 4.92 33.01
CA SER A 447 -13.43 5.18 33.19
C SER A 447 -14.12 4.10 34.03
N PHE A 448 -15.05 4.55 34.86
CA PHE A 448 -15.86 3.77 35.77
C PHE A 448 -17.33 3.99 35.39
N GLY A 449 -17.98 2.95 34.87
CA GLY A 449 -19.42 2.95 34.61
C GLY A 449 -20.22 2.87 35.92
N ASN A 450 -21.35 3.56 35.99
CA ASN A 450 -22.28 3.42 37.11
C ASN A 450 -23.01 2.07 37.03
N LYS A 451 -23.34 1.46 38.18
CA LYS A 451 -24.12 0.21 38.30
C LYS A 451 -25.47 0.24 37.56
N LYS A 452 -26.01 1.43 37.27
CA LYS A 452 -27.24 1.65 36.49
C LYS A 452 -27.03 1.74 34.95
N GLY A 453 -25.78 1.75 34.46
CA GLY A 453 -25.45 1.70 33.03
C GLY A 453 -25.80 2.95 32.21
N ASN A 454 -26.19 4.06 32.86
CA ASN A 454 -26.66 5.28 32.20
C ASN A 454 -25.62 6.42 32.18
N ALA A 455 -24.59 6.34 33.02
CA ALA A 455 -23.53 7.33 33.15
C ALA A 455 -22.17 6.65 33.42
N SER A 456 -21.10 7.36 33.10
CA SER A 456 -19.72 6.93 33.33
C SER A 456 -18.89 8.12 33.79
N THR A 457 -18.07 7.91 34.81
CA THR A 457 -17.10 8.90 35.28
C THR A 457 -15.71 8.45 34.85
N GLY A 458 -14.90 9.35 34.30
CA GLY A 458 -13.54 8.98 33.89
C GLY A 458 -12.50 10.04 34.17
N PHE A 459 -11.26 9.59 34.28
CA PHE A 459 -10.06 10.38 34.43
C PHE A 459 -9.20 10.20 33.19
N PHE A 460 -8.75 11.31 32.61
CA PHE A 460 -7.85 11.28 31.47
C PHE A 460 -6.47 11.78 31.89
N PHE A 461 -5.45 10.98 31.60
CA PHE A 461 -4.04 11.23 31.91
C PHE A 461 -3.32 11.50 30.59
N PRO A 462 -3.15 12.77 30.20
CA PRO A 462 -2.40 13.13 29.00
C PRO A 462 -0.92 12.71 29.16
N LEU A 463 -0.39 12.00 28.17
CA LEU A 463 1.02 11.57 28.12
C LEU A 463 1.85 12.47 27.20
N LEU A 464 1.28 12.79 26.04
CA LEU A 464 1.93 13.56 24.99
C LEU A 464 0.90 14.46 24.31
N ASP A 465 1.17 15.76 24.21
CA ASP A 465 0.33 16.68 23.43
C ASP A 465 0.98 16.94 22.08
N VAL A 466 0.45 16.31 21.04
CA VAL A 466 0.94 16.51 19.66
C VAL A 466 0.52 17.85 19.09
N GLY A 467 -0.49 18.50 19.69
CA GLY A 467 -0.95 19.83 19.29
C GLY A 467 0.05 20.93 19.66
N ALA A 468 0.83 20.73 20.71
CA ALA A 468 1.92 21.64 21.10
C ALA A 468 3.03 21.73 20.03
N LEU A 469 3.20 20.71 19.19
CA LEU A 469 4.18 20.73 18.09
C LEU A 469 3.75 21.64 16.93
N ALA A 470 2.48 22.01 16.87
CA ALA A 470 1.90 22.92 15.88
C ALA A 470 1.57 24.29 16.49
N ALA A 471 2.20 24.63 17.62
CA ALA A 471 1.98 25.91 18.28
C ALA A 471 2.54 27.07 17.45
N PHE A 472 1.77 28.16 17.34
CA PHE A 472 2.18 29.37 16.64
C PHE A 472 2.63 30.43 17.68
N PRO A 473 3.93 30.76 17.73
CA PRO A 473 4.42 31.82 18.61
C PRO A 473 4.14 33.19 17.98
N GLY A 474 3.42 34.05 18.71
CA GLY A 474 2.95 35.34 18.20
C GLY A 474 1.56 35.19 17.60
N GLY A 475 0.55 35.65 18.33
CA GLY A 475 -0.85 35.56 17.92
C GLY A 475 -1.09 36.00 16.48
N LEU A 476 -2.04 35.32 15.81
CA LEU A 476 -2.40 35.52 14.42
C LEU A 476 -2.49 37.03 14.05
N PRO A 477 -1.67 37.55 13.13
CA PRO A 477 -1.93 38.87 12.57
C PRO A 477 -3.22 38.80 11.76
N ALA A 478 -4.06 39.83 11.87
CA ALA A 478 -5.36 39.93 11.20
C ALA A 478 -5.30 39.83 9.65
N SER A 479 -4.09 39.76 9.07
CA SER A 479 -3.85 39.57 7.63
C SER A 479 -3.83 38.10 7.17
N ALA A 480 -3.87 37.11 8.06
CA ALA A 480 -3.81 35.68 7.70
C ALA A 480 -5.05 35.15 6.93
N PHE A 481 -6.06 35.98 6.67
CA PHE A 481 -7.22 35.62 5.86
C PHE A 481 -7.11 35.98 4.37
N TYR A 482 -6.03 36.65 3.93
CA TYR A 482 -5.88 36.99 2.51
C TYR A 482 -4.49 36.70 1.95
N SER A 483 -4.51 35.97 0.84
CA SER A 483 -3.51 35.84 -0.24
C SER A 483 -2.69 34.54 -0.31
N PHE A 484 -3.19 33.64 -1.17
CA PHE A 484 -2.41 32.67 -1.93
C PHE A 484 -1.79 33.39 -3.12
N GLN A 485 -0.46 33.44 -3.23
CA GLN A 485 0.23 33.59 -4.52
C GLN A 485 1.67 33.01 -4.44
N PRO A 486 2.27 32.49 -5.55
CA PRO A 486 3.36 31.52 -5.48
C PRO A 486 4.78 32.04 -5.87
N TYR A 487 5.80 31.58 -5.11
CA TYR A 487 7.26 31.40 -5.39
C TYR A 487 8.14 32.63 -5.77
N PRO A 488 9.50 32.60 -5.71
CA PRO A 488 10.44 31.49 -5.44
C PRO A 488 11.63 31.78 -4.47
N GLY A 489 12.38 30.73 -4.09
CA GLY A 489 13.84 30.80 -3.96
C GLY A 489 14.49 30.53 -2.59
N ASP A 490 15.41 29.57 -2.62
CA ASP A 490 16.58 29.35 -1.76
C ASP A 490 16.49 28.62 -0.41
N ALA A 491 17.30 27.55 -0.40
CA ALA A 491 17.64 26.67 0.70
C ALA A 491 18.66 27.32 1.64
N ARG A 492 18.59 26.97 2.93
CA ARG A 492 19.75 26.46 3.69
C ARG A 492 19.30 25.82 5.01
N SER A 493 19.96 24.71 5.28
CA SER A 493 19.93 23.85 6.45
C SER A 493 20.38 24.53 7.74
N SER A 494 19.74 24.21 8.87
CA SER A 494 20.45 23.93 10.12
C SER A 494 19.60 23.04 11.02
N GLU A 495 20.19 21.89 11.37
CA GLU A 495 19.74 21.00 12.45
C GLU A 495 19.66 21.77 13.77
N VAL A 496 18.63 21.49 14.57
CA VAL A 496 18.58 21.88 15.99
C VAL A 496 18.27 20.63 16.80
N GLU A 497 19.24 20.23 17.62
CA GLU A 497 19.17 19.16 18.60
C GLU A 497 18.03 19.36 19.60
N GLN A 498 17.25 18.30 19.82
CA GLN A 498 16.21 18.22 20.85
C GLN A 498 16.81 17.84 22.20
N HIS A 499 16.67 18.71 23.19
CA HIS A 499 16.82 18.33 24.60
C HIS A 499 15.43 18.12 25.25
N HIS A 500 15.15 16.87 25.62
CA HIS A 500 14.00 16.49 26.43
C HIS A 500 14.11 17.09 27.85
N ARG A 501 13.07 17.82 28.27
CA ARG A 501 12.78 18.06 29.70
C ARG A 501 11.36 17.61 30.03
N THR A 502 11.27 16.63 30.91
CA THR A 502 10.06 16.09 31.51
C THR A 502 9.57 17.00 32.63
N GLY A 503 8.37 17.57 32.50
CA GLY A 503 7.65 18.24 33.56
C GLY A 503 6.14 18.08 33.35
N LEU A 504 5.49 17.25 34.17
CA LEU A 504 4.05 17.01 34.14
C LEU A 504 3.32 18.00 35.06
N PRO A 505 2.33 18.77 34.57
CA PRO A 505 1.34 19.41 35.44
C PRO A 505 0.06 18.56 35.53
N TRP A 506 -0.44 18.37 36.74
CA TRP A 506 -1.72 17.70 37.01
C TRP A 506 -2.88 18.71 36.92
N PHE A 507 -3.92 18.41 36.14
CA PHE A 507 -5.16 19.18 36.11
C PHE A 507 -6.39 18.28 36.28
N TRP A 508 -7.33 18.72 37.11
CA TRP A 508 -8.63 18.07 37.34
C TRP A 508 -9.68 18.64 36.38
N VAL A 509 -10.41 17.78 35.68
CA VAL A 509 -11.58 18.18 34.86
C VAL A 509 -12.82 17.52 35.43
N PHE A 510 -13.73 18.31 35.99
CA PHE A 510 -15.10 17.87 36.28
C PHE A 510 -16.00 18.20 35.08
N LYS A 511 -16.76 17.22 34.61
CA LYS A 511 -17.89 17.46 33.69
C LYS A 511 -19.19 17.03 34.34
N GLY A 512 -19.92 18.01 34.84
CA GLY A 512 -21.37 17.95 34.97
C GLY A 512 -21.99 18.53 33.70
N GLY A 513 -22.87 17.78 33.04
CA GLY A 513 -23.60 18.21 31.86
C GLY A 513 -24.56 17.12 31.40
N THR A 514 -25.83 17.31 31.72
CA THR A 514 -26.97 16.43 31.42
C THR A 514 -27.46 16.59 29.98
N ALA A 515 -27.92 15.45 29.43
CA ALA A 515 -28.72 15.21 28.23
C ALA A 515 -28.08 15.51 26.86
#